data_AF-A0A0B5BG28-F1
#
_entry.id   AF-A0A0B5BG28-F1
#
_cell.length_a   1.000
_cell.length_b   1.000
_cell.length_c   1.000
_cell.angle_alpha   90.00
_cell.angle_beta   90.00
_cell.angle_gamma   90.00
#
_symmetry.space_group_name_H-M   'P 1'
#
loop_
_entity.id
_entity.type
_entity.pdbx_description
1 polymer ?
#
loop_
_entity_poly.entity_id
_entity_poly.type
_entity_poly.pdbx_seq_one_letter_code
_entity_poly.pdbx_strand_id
1 'polypeptide(L)' 'MDIMPMGDYYAWYCEWCDTRNLTLQQRFDTGIVSCGACHKPFTPLDLTGREPGFAVSVGF' A
#
# COMPACT_ATOMS: atom_id res chain seq x y z
N MET A 1 4.57 2.16 -8.76
CA MET A 1 4.86 2.97 -7.55
C MET A 1 5.85 2.21 -6.71
N ASP A 2 6.74 2.92 -6.02
CA ASP A 2 7.59 2.33 -4.99
C ASP A 2 6.82 2.34 -3.66
N ILE A 3 6.52 1.16 -3.14
CA ILE A 3 5.89 1.00 -1.82
C ILE A 3 6.93 0.40 -0.89
N MET A 4 7.30 1.18 0.13
CA MET A 4 8.31 0.79 1.11
C MET A 4 7.66 0.44 2.45
N PRO A 5 7.87 -0.76 3.00
CA PRO A 5 7.44 -1.09 4.35
C PRO A 5 8.20 -0.25 5.38
N MET A 6 7.49 0.31 6.36
CA MET A 6 8.01 1.10 7.48
C MET A 6 7.29 0.71 8.76
N GLY A 7 7.68 -0.43 9.34
CA GLY A 7 6.98 -1.01 10.50
C GLY A 7 5.55 -1.40 10.13
N ASP A 8 4.57 -0.94 10.90
CA ASP A 8 3.14 -1.21 10.68
C ASP A 8 2.51 -0.38 9.55
N TYR A 9 3.32 0.42 8.85
CA TYR A 9 2.88 1.29 7.76
C TYR A 9 3.56 0.94 6.44
N TYR A 10 2.91 1.27 5.34
CA TYR A 10 3.49 1.39 4.01
C TYR A 10 3.66 2.87 3.67
N ALA A 11 4.87 3.25 3.27
CA ALA A 11 5.14 4.52 2.62
C ALA A 11 5.00 4.36 1.11
N TRP A 12 4.22 5.24 0.48
CA TRP A 12 4.00 5.22 -0.97
C TRP A 12 3.91 6.63 -1.54
N TYR A 13 4.32 6.80 -2.79
CA TYR A 13 4.19 8.07 -3.51
C TYR A 13 2.92 8.09 -4.36
N CYS A 14 2.15 9.16 -4.22
CA CYS A 14 0.97 9.41 -5.04
C CYS A 14 1.41 9.94 -6.42
N GLU A 15 1.04 9.26 -7.51
CA GLU A 15 1.32 9.70 -8.89
C GLU A 15 0.58 10.97 -9.32
N TRP A 16 -0.55 11.28 -8.68
CA TRP A 16 -1.37 12.42 -9.08
C TRP A 16 -0.86 13.75 -8.53
N CYS A 17 -0.15 13.72 -7.40
CA CYS A 17 0.26 14.95 -6.71
C CYS A 17 1.65 14.88 -6.05
N ASP A 18 2.46 13.86 -6.40
CA ASP A 18 3.81 13.61 -5.87
C ASP A 18 3.91 13.62 -4.33
N THR A 19 2.79 13.44 -3.65
CA THR A 19 2.75 13.47 -2.19
C THR A 19 3.13 12.10 -1.65
N ARG A 20 4.05 12.09 -0.68
CA ARG A 20 4.37 10.90 0.10
C ARG A 20 3.24 10.62 1.10
N ASN A 21 2.66 9.43 1.01
CA ASN A 21 1.60 8.95 1.88
C ASN A 21 2.13 7.86 2.80
N LEU A 22 1.57 7.80 4.00
CA LEU A 22 1.79 6.75 4.98
C LEU A 22 0.46 6.10 5.28
N THR A 23 0.38 4.79 5.17
CA THR A 23 -0.89 4.07 5.35
C THR A 23 -0.64 2.77 6.09
N LEU A 24 -1.50 2.46 7.06
CA LEU A 24 -1.41 1.21 7.83
C LEU A 24 -1.47 -0.01 6.90
N GLN A 25 -0.65 -1.02 7.17
CA GLN A 25 -0.66 -2.28 6.40
C GLN A 25 -2.05 -2.91 6.37
N GLN A 26 -2.78 -2.88 7.49
CA GLN A 26 -4.16 -3.39 7.58
C GLN A 26 -5.12 -2.72 6.57
N ARG A 27 -4.92 -1.43 6.27
CA ARG A 27 -5.76 -0.74 5.26
C ARG A 27 -5.35 -1.13 3.84
N PHE A 28 -4.07 -1.41 3.62
CA PHE A 28 -3.59 -1.96 2.36
C PHE A 28 -4.18 -3.35 2.11
N ASP A 29 -4.28 -4.19 3.16
CA ASP A 29 -4.90 -5.52 3.11
C ASP A 29 -6.39 -5.48 2.72
N THR A 30 -7.12 -4.45 3.17
CA THR A 30 -8.53 -4.23 2.77
C THR A 30 -8.74 -3.80 1.30
N GLY A 31 -7.67 -3.54 0.54
CA GLY A 31 -7.71 -3.44 -0.93
C GLY A 31 -8.00 -2.07 -1.54
N ILE A 32 -8.38 -1.04 -0.77
CA ILE A 32 -8.52 0.34 -1.27
C ILE A 32 -7.96 1.32 -0.24
N VAL A 33 -7.00 2.14 -0.67
CA VAL A 33 -6.45 3.24 0.13
C VAL A 33 -6.51 4.53 -0.68
N SER A 34 -6.58 5.68 -0.01
CA SER A 34 -6.67 6.98 -0.71
C SER A 34 -5.54 7.89 -0.31
N CYS A 35 -5.08 8.71 -1.24
CA CYS A 35 -4.11 9.76 -0.95
C CYS A 35 -4.68 10.76 0.06
N GLY A 36 -3.94 11.07 1.13
CA GLY A 36 -4.36 12.05 2.13
C GLY A 36 -4.39 13.50 1.61
N ALA A 37 -3.73 13.79 0.48
CA ALA A 37 -3.68 15.12 -0.10
C ALA A 37 -4.72 15.32 -1.22
N CYS A 38 -4.70 14.48 -2.25
CA CYS A 38 -5.58 14.65 -3.42
C CYS A 38 -6.85 13.78 -3.38
N HIS A 39 -7.01 12.97 -2.32
CA HIS A 39 -8.14 12.06 -2.11
C HIS A 39 -8.41 11.07 -3.26
N LYS A 40 -7.43 10.87 -4.15
CA LYS A 40 -7.53 9.90 -5.23
C LYS A 40 -7.43 8.49 -4.65
N PRO A 41 -8.33 7.57 -5.03
CA PRO A 41 -8.27 6.18 -4.61
C PRO A 41 -7.11 5.47 -5.30
N PHE A 42 -6.51 4.53 -4.58
CA PHE A 42 -5.44 3.65 -5.01
C PHE A 42 -5.78 2.22 -4.58
N THR A 43 -5.72 1.29 -5.52
CA THR A 43 -5.99 -0.13 -5.31
C THR A 43 -4.65 -0.89 -5.29
N PRO A 44 -4.19 -1.37 -4.11
CA PRO A 44 -2.95 -2.13 -4.00
C PRO A 44 -2.99 -3.48 -4.72
N LEU A 45 -4.18 -3.97 -5.09
CA LEU A 45 -4.38 -5.19 -5.88
C LEU A 45 -3.66 -5.18 -7.24
N ASP A 46 -3.28 -4.02 -7.76
CA ASP A 46 -2.46 -3.93 -8.97
C ASP A 46 -0.99 -4.36 -8.73
N LEU A 47 -0.56 -4.39 -7.47
CA LEU A 47 0.79 -4.80 -7.08
C LEU A 47 0.93 -6.30 -6.84
N THR A 48 -0.18 -7.05 -6.73
CA THR A 48 -0.14 -8.52 -6.67
C THR A 48 0.26 -9.19 -7.99
N GLY A 49 0.45 -8.44 -9.07
CA GLY A 49 1.17 -8.90 -10.28
C GLY A 49 2.70 -8.81 -10.19
N ARG A 50 3.24 -8.27 -9.09
CA ARG A 50 4.67 -8.16 -8.79
C ARG A 50 4.88 -8.58 -7.34
N GLU A 51 4.74 -9.88 -7.10
CA GLU A 51 4.93 -10.57 -5.82
C GLU A 51 5.80 -9.84 -4.77
N PRO A 52 5.19 -9.27 -3.70
CA PRO A 52 5.88 -9.07 -2.46
C PRO A 52 5.88 -10.43 -1.75
N GLY A 53 7.04 -11.08 -1.70
CA GLY A 53 7.27 -12.34 -1.00
C GLY A 53 7.09 -12.23 0.51
N PHE A 54 5.84 -12.11 0.98
CA PHE A 54 5.47 -12.37 2.36
C PHE A 54 4.25 -13.28 2.39
N ALA A 55 4.51 -14.56 2.11
CA ALA A 55 3.61 -15.64 2.49
C ALA A 55 3.57 -15.68 4.02
N VAL A 56 2.55 -15.07 4.62
CA VAL A 56 2.13 -15.43 5.99
C VAL A 56 1.63 -16.86 5.91
N SER A 57 2.52 -17.79 6.25
CA SER A 57 2.17 -19.18 6.49
C SER A 57 1.39 -19.20 7.80
N VAL A 58 0.05 -19.16 7.72
CA VAL A 58 -0.79 -19.47 8.87
C VAL A 58 -0.74 -21.00 9.03
N GLY A 59 0.19 -21.46 9.87
CA GLY A 59 0.22 -22.82 10.37
C GLY A 59 -0.80 -23.00 11.49
N PHE A 60 -1.57 -24.07 11.38
CA PHE A 60 -2.66 -24.52 12.26
C PHE A 60 -2.28 -24.67 13.73
#